data_AF-M4RS84-F1
#
_entry.id   AF-M4RS84-F1
#
_cell.length_a   1.000
_cell.length_b   1.000
_cell.length_c   1.000
_cell.angle_alpha   90.00
_cell.angle_beta   90.00
_cell.angle_gamma   90.00
#
_symmetry.space_group_name_H-M   'P 1'
#
loop_
_entity.id
_entity.type
_entity.pdbx_description
1 polymer ?
#
loop_
_entity_poly.entity_id
_entity_poly.type
_entity_poly.pdbx_seq_one_letter_code
_entity_poly.pdbx_strand_id
1 'polypeptide(L)'
;MASQYLPTITTELTTGPDTVFENISASLLSDDLLEQLNAVGLNTCDGFIAAVSDPASPANATATASFSQVGPLCASTIVEGEVKLPYYSSTTNPANDWWRAACTSGATLQSLGTEIVTGLIQAGQVGANNALCQLASGGTLFDLNLTSLGMTDPRNITKFNPIPALRGRQTDDVNTLYNESGTENVRVYFTVPDESVISMISAASGDVVPAQTKPAGGWPVVVFQHGLGETKKNALFIASALAMAGYASVAIDHPLHGDRIITIGEDVFDSVGYTSLILLNTRDNDRQSIADIMAFRLVLNAINDSTGLVDLNTSKVHFMGQSLGAIYGTGAVALANKSLSGDLATFDNMYTFQTATINVPTGGTSAGLLDSAFFGPIIKGQILVASSPEFVEFLTALALQNGIPAAAAIGPAYLDFEQVITAEQAAEINAGFTLVAFAAQTVTDAADPISCGAKLSSTTPTLVQLVVGGGNNDDGSTALTDQVNPVTTSLPLVGGQPLADIMGLPKVSTAGQGSGVVRFISGAHSSFLSPSISAATTTEMQSQAVTFIVTGGENIVVADTSVVENQTNM
;
A
#
# COMPACT_ATOMS: atom_id res chain seq x y z
N MET A 1 18.63 21.96 11.46
CA MET A 1 17.19 21.86 11.15
C MET A 1 16.71 20.50 11.62
N ALA A 2 15.44 20.32 11.99
CA ALA A 2 14.96 19.04 12.57
C ALA A 2 15.21 17.81 11.67
N SER A 3 15.33 18.02 10.35
CA SER A 3 15.69 17.00 9.36
C SER A 3 17.01 16.28 9.62
N GLN A 4 17.98 16.90 10.31
CA GLN A 4 19.27 16.28 10.63
C GLN A 4 19.15 15.11 11.63
N TYR A 5 18.00 14.97 12.30
CA TYR A 5 17.69 13.90 13.24
C TYR A 5 16.83 12.80 12.60
N LEU A 6 16.60 12.86 11.29
CA LEU A 6 15.83 11.87 10.55
C LEU A 6 16.78 10.88 9.85
N PRO A 7 16.37 9.60 9.70
CA PRO A 7 16.98 8.72 8.73
C PRO A 7 17.01 9.39 7.35
N THR A 8 18.15 9.30 6.69
CA THR A 8 18.37 9.96 5.41
C THR A 8 18.16 8.98 4.26
N ILE A 9 17.33 9.35 3.28
CA ILE A 9 17.24 8.63 2.02
C ILE A 9 18.50 8.98 1.21
N THR A 10 19.28 7.97 0.83
CA THR A 10 20.41 8.16 -0.10
C THR A 10 20.00 7.69 -1.47
N THR A 11 20.05 8.59 -2.46
CA THR A 11 19.67 8.27 -3.85
C THR A 11 20.84 7.71 -4.62
N GLU A 12 20.54 6.88 -5.61
CA GLU A 12 21.47 6.35 -6.59
C GLU A 12 20.79 6.28 -7.97
N LEU A 13 21.57 6.44 -9.03
CA LEU A 13 21.07 6.23 -10.38
C LEU A 13 20.72 4.75 -10.57
N THR A 14 19.60 4.50 -11.24
CA THR A 14 19.14 3.16 -11.57
C THR A 14 20.20 2.44 -12.42
N THR A 15 20.63 1.26 -11.99
CA THR A 15 21.54 0.41 -12.78
C THR A 15 20.74 -0.45 -13.76
N GLY A 16 20.07 0.17 -14.73
CA GLY A 16 19.17 -0.53 -15.67
C GLY A 16 18.17 0.41 -16.35
N PRO A 17 17.06 -0.15 -16.88
CA PRO A 17 15.91 0.60 -17.38
C PRO A 17 15.49 1.73 -16.45
N ASP A 18 15.59 2.97 -16.90
CA ASP A 18 15.36 4.17 -16.08
C ASP A 18 14.13 4.98 -16.51
N THR A 19 13.28 4.46 -17.41
CA THR A 19 11.98 5.07 -17.70
C THR A 19 10.81 4.10 -17.53
N VAL A 20 9.59 4.64 -17.57
CA VAL A 20 8.35 3.83 -17.57
C VAL A 20 8.30 2.92 -18.80
N PHE A 21 8.74 3.42 -19.96
CA PHE A 21 8.71 2.68 -21.22
C PHE A 21 9.49 1.37 -21.13
N GLU A 22 10.75 1.40 -20.72
CA GLU A 22 11.56 0.18 -20.67
C GLU A 22 11.14 -0.80 -19.57
N ASN A 23 10.47 -0.31 -18.52
CA ASN A 23 10.05 -1.15 -17.40
C ASN A 23 8.69 -1.83 -17.63
N ILE A 24 7.70 -1.13 -18.21
CA ILE A 24 6.31 -1.63 -18.25
C ILE A 24 5.58 -1.43 -19.59
N SER A 25 6.27 -1.07 -20.68
CA SER A 25 5.62 -0.91 -22.00
C SER A 25 4.86 -2.17 -22.47
N ALA A 26 5.36 -3.37 -22.15
CA ALA A 26 4.67 -4.63 -22.45
C ALA A 26 3.29 -4.78 -21.79
N SER A 27 3.03 -4.02 -20.72
CA SER A 27 1.73 -4.00 -20.04
C SER A 27 0.83 -2.85 -20.50
N LEU A 28 1.36 -1.89 -21.26
CA LEU A 28 0.67 -0.65 -21.64
C LEU A 28 0.45 -0.47 -23.14
N LEU A 29 1.27 -1.12 -23.97
CA LEU A 29 1.23 -1.04 -25.43
C LEU A 29 0.83 -2.38 -26.02
N SER A 30 0.27 -2.36 -27.23
CA SER A 30 -0.04 -3.59 -27.96
C SER A 30 1.22 -4.31 -28.44
N ASP A 31 1.15 -5.64 -28.53
CA ASP A 31 2.23 -6.47 -29.06
C ASP A 31 2.66 -6.02 -30.48
N ASP A 32 1.70 -5.67 -31.34
CA ASP A 32 1.96 -5.17 -32.69
C ASP A 32 2.81 -3.88 -32.69
N LEU A 33 2.53 -2.95 -31.77
CA LEU A 33 3.29 -1.70 -31.67
C LEU A 33 4.70 -1.99 -31.13
N LEU A 34 4.83 -2.86 -30.13
CA LEU A 34 6.12 -3.25 -29.59
C LEU A 34 6.99 -3.95 -30.63
N GLU A 35 6.43 -4.84 -31.45
CA GLU A 35 7.14 -5.49 -32.56
C GLU A 35 7.62 -4.46 -33.59
N GLN A 36 6.75 -3.50 -33.96
CA GLN A 36 7.11 -2.41 -34.87
C GLN A 36 8.26 -1.54 -34.34
N LEU A 37 8.23 -1.19 -33.05
CA LEU A 37 9.28 -0.40 -32.39
C LEU A 37 10.59 -1.18 -32.32
N ASN A 38 10.53 -2.45 -31.92
CA ASN A 38 11.70 -3.33 -31.84
C ASN A 38 12.37 -3.55 -33.20
N ALA A 39 11.58 -3.68 -34.28
CA ALA A 39 12.09 -3.88 -35.63
C ALA A 39 12.99 -2.73 -36.13
N VAL A 40 12.83 -1.53 -35.56
CA VAL A 40 13.63 -0.34 -35.90
C VAL A 40 14.52 0.14 -34.74
N GLY A 41 14.69 -0.66 -33.69
CA GLY A 41 15.57 -0.36 -32.56
C GLY A 41 15.08 0.77 -31.64
N LEU A 42 13.76 0.98 -31.56
CA LEU A 42 13.12 2.01 -30.74
C LEU A 42 12.58 1.45 -29.43
N ASN A 43 13.38 0.62 -28.75
CA ASN A 43 13.01 -0.09 -27.53
C ASN A 43 13.56 0.55 -26.24
N THR A 44 14.04 1.79 -26.34
CA THR A 44 14.50 2.63 -25.23
C THR A 44 13.98 4.05 -25.41
N CYS A 45 13.78 4.79 -24.32
CA CYS A 45 13.34 6.19 -24.41
C CYS A 45 14.41 7.06 -25.06
N ASP A 46 15.69 6.88 -24.73
CA ASP A 46 16.79 7.60 -25.37
C ASP A 46 16.78 7.42 -26.89
N GLY A 47 16.69 6.17 -27.36
CA GLY A 47 16.62 5.85 -28.78
C GLY A 47 15.37 6.40 -29.45
N PHE A 48 14.22 6.30 -28.76
CA PHE A 48 12.93 6.80 -29.24
C PHE A 48 12.94 8.32 -29.40
N ILE A 49 13.31 9.06 -28.35
CA ILE A 49 13.35 10.52 -28.33
C ILE A 49 14.39 11.07 -29.32
N ALA A 50 15.54 10.41 -29.45
CA ALA A 50 16.53 10.76 -30.47
C ALA A 50 15.97 10.61 -31.89
N ALA A 51 15.24 9.52 -32.18
CA ALA A 51 14.65 9.29 -33.49
C ALA A 51 13.52 10.28 -33.82
N VAL A 52 12.70 10.67 -32.84
CA VAL A 52 11.68 11.73 -33.01
C VAL A 52 12.35 13.07 -33.35
N SER A 53 13.47 13.36 -32.71
CA SER A 53 14.19 14.64 -32.84
C SER A 53 15.07 14.76 -34.09
N ASP A 54 15.31 13.66 -34.81
CA ASP A 54 16.14 13.62 -36.02
C ASP A 54 15.33 13.21 -37.27
N PRO A 55 14.87 14.18 -38.09
CA PRO A 55 14.17 13.88 -39.34
C PRO A 55 14.99 13.08 -40.37
N ALA A 56 16.32 13.01 -40.23
CA ALA A 56 17.18 12.20 -41.09
C ALA A 56 17.29 10.74 -40.65
N SER A 57 16.85 10.42 -39.42
CA SER A 57 16.84 9.05 -38.91
C SER A 57 15.91 8.16 -39.73
N PRO A 58 16.34 6.98 -40.18
CA PRO A 58 15.47 6.00 -40.84
C PRO A 58 14.27 5.57 -39.97
N ALA A 59 14.38 5.71 -38.64
CA ALA A 59 13.33 5.36 -37.69
C ALA A 59 12.38 6.54 -37.37
N ASN A 60 12.64 7.75 -37.88
CA ASN A 60 11.87 8.96 -37.56
C ASN A 60 10.38 8.84 -37.90
N ALA A 61 10.05 8.22 -39.04
CA ALA A 61 8.66 8.04 -39.45
C ALA A 61 7.89 7.17 -38.45
N THR A 62 8.46 6.05 -38.02
CA THR A 62 7.86 5.16 -37.01
C THR A 62 7.76 5.87 -35.65
N ALA A 63 8.83 6.56 -35.24
CA ALA A 63 8.87 7.27 -33.96
C ALA A 63 7.82 8.40 -33.90
N THR A 64 7.73 9.21 -34.96
CA THR A 64 6.74 10.30 -35.06
C THR A 64 5.31 9.77 -35.07
N ALA A 65 5.05 8.68 -35.81
CA ALA A 65 3.72 8.09 -35.91
C ALA A 65 3.23 7.49 -34.57
N SER A 66 4.14 7.02 -33.72
CA SER A 66 3.85 6.39 -32.43
C SER A 66 4.07 7.32 -31.22
N PHE A 67 4.47 8.58 -31.45
CA PHE A 67 4.86 9.51 -30.38
C PHE A 67 3.76 9.77 -29.35
N SER A 68 2.50 9.85 -29.78
CA SER A 68 1.37 10.06 -28.88
C SER A 68 1.14 8.91 -27.90
N GLN A 69 1.60 7.70 -28.22
CA GLN A 69 1.45 6.51 -27.37
C GLN A 69 2.71 6.25 -26.54
N VAL A 70 3.90 6.45 -27.12
CA VAL A 70 5.19 6.11 -26.48
C VAL A 70 5.80 7.29 -25.73
N GLY A 71 5.67 8.52 -26.27
CA GLY A 71 6.24 9.73 -25.66
C GLY A 71 5.87 9.90 -24.18
N PRO A 72 4.60 9.74 -23.76
CA PRO A 72 4.21 9.79 -22.36
C PRO A 72 4.93 8.79 -21.45
N LEU A 73 5.34 7.63 -21.97
CA LEU A 73 6.10 6.61 -21.22
C LEU A 73 7.57 7.01 -21.01
N CYS A 74 8.03 8.07 -21.69
CA CYS A 74 9.34 8.68 -21.52
C CYS A 74 9.31 9.97 -20.70
N ALA A 75 8.14 10.38 -20.19
CA ALA A 75 7.96 11.67 -19.51
C ALA A 75 8.58 11.74 -18.11
N SER A 76 9.21 10.68 -17.63
CA SER A 76 9.85 10.64 -16.31
C SER A 76 11.07 9.72 -16.26
N THR A 77 12.05 10.11 -15.46
CA THR A 77 13.23 9.32 -15.13
C THR A 77 13.05 8.63 -13.77
N ILE A 78 13.51 7.40 -13.67
CA ILE A 78 13.49 6.58 -12.47
C ILE A 78 14.80 6.77 -11.71
N VAL A 79 14.67 7.05 -10.42
CA VAL A 79 15.80 7.12 -9.48
C VAL A 79 15.53 6.16 -8.34
N GLU A 80 16.56 5.43 -7.91
CA GLU A 80 16.45 4.54 -6.76
C GLU A 80 17.02 5.20 -5.51
N GLY A 81 16.67 4.66 -4.35
CA GLY A 81 17.30 5.05 -3.12
C GLY A 81 17.14 4.00 -2.04
N GLU A 82 17.77 4.26 -0.90
CA GLU A 82 17.65 3.42 0.28
C GLU A 82 17.52 4.28 1.53
N VAL A 83 16.72 3.82 2.47
CA VAL A 83 16.59 4.41 3.80
C VAL A 83 16.40 3.32 4.85
N LYS A 84 16.83 3.60 6.08
CA LYS A 84 16.61 2.74 7.24
C LYS A 84 15.33 3.15 7.96
N LEU A 85 14.32 2.29 7.99
CA LEU A 85 13.04 2.56 8.66
C LEU A 85 12.86 1.71 9.92
N PRO A 86 12.21 2.23 10.99
CA PRO A 86 11.85 1.45 12.17
C PRO A 86 11.10 0.16 11.83
N TYR A 87 11.57 -0.98 12.34
CA TYR A 87 10.94 -2.27 12.12
C TYR A 87 10.61 -2.94 13.45
N TYR A 88 9.37 -3.39 13.59
CA TYR A 88 8.81 -3.91 14.85
C TYR A 88 8.34 -5.35 14.71
N SER A 89 8.07 -5.83 13.48
CA SER A 89 7.78 -7.23 13.20
C SER A 89 9.03 -8.10 13.36
N SER A 90 8.84 -9.41 13.49
CA SER A 90 9.95 -10.34 13.69
C SER A 90 10.72 -10.55 12.39
N THR A 91 12.03 -10.31 12.41
CA THR A 91 12.94 -10.60 11.29
C THR A 91 13.52 -12.02 11.34
N THR A 92 13.36 -12.72 12.46
CA THR A 92 13.92 -14.06 12.72
C THR A 92 12.87 -15.16 12.75
N ASN A 93 11.59 -14.80 12.85
CA ASN A 93 10.45 -15.72 12.75
C ASN A 93 9.21 -14.96 12.26
N PRO A 94 9.20 -14.49 10.99
CA PRO A 94 8.12 -13.66 10.48
C PRO A 94 6.76 -14.35 10.49
N ALA A 95 6.70 -15.69 10.43
CA ALA A 95 5.45 -16.43 10.41
C ALA A 95 4.79 -16.60 11.79
N ASN A 96 5.57 -16.76 12.87
CA ASN A 96 5.04 -17.19 14.17
C ASN A 96 5.37 -16.23 15.32
N ASP A 97 5.86 -15.03 15.04
CA ASP A 97 6.16 -14.05 16.07
C ASP A 97 5.70 -12.64 15.66
N TRP A 98 5.37 -11.83 16.66
CA TRP A 98 4.60 -10.60 16.53
C TRP A 98 5.23 -9.44 17.31
N TRP A 99 4.62 -8.27 17.29
CA TRP A 99 5.14 -7.08 17.97
C TRP A 99 5.20 -7.28 19.47
N ARG A 100 6.27 -6.76 20.09
CA ARG A 100 6.42 -6.68 21.54
C ARG A 100 6.57 -5.24 21.96
N ALA A 101 6.11 -4.93 23.16
CA ALA A 101 6.35 -3.65 23.79
C ALA A 101 7.78 -3.58 24.34
N ALA A 102 8.40 -2.42 24.23
CA ALA A 102 9.73 -2.16 24.75
C ALA A 102 9.77 -2.15 26.29
N CYS A 103 8.64 -1.86 26.94
CA CYS A 103 8.54 -1.61 28.37
C CYS A 103 7.75 -2.69 29.10
N THR A 104 7.93 -2.78 30.42
CA THR A 104 7.01 -3.49 31.31
C THR A 104 5.71 -2.69 31.36
N SER A 105 4.57 -3.39 31.24
CA SER A 105 3.24 -2.77 31.22
C SER A 105 3.02 -1.92 32.47
N GLY A 106 2.46 -0.72 32.30
CA GLY A 106 2.08 0.16 33.40
C GLY A 106 1.13 -0.53 34.40
N ALA A 107 0.27 -1.43 33.92
CA ALA A 107 -0.59 -2.24 34.81
C ALA A 107 0.24 -3.21 35.68
N THR A 108 1.28 -3.82 35.11
CA THR A 108 2.23 -4.66 35.86
C THR A 108 3.02 -3.83 36.86
N LEU A 109 3.55 -2.67 36.44
CA LEU A 109 4.28 -1.75 37.32
C LEU A 109 3.41 -1.30 38.51
N GLN A 110 2.15 -0.95 38.24
CA GLN A 110 1.18 -0.61 39.28
C GLN A 110 0.93 -1.79 40.24
N SER A 111 0.81 -3.01 39.72
CA SER A 111 0.60 -4.21 40.53
C SER A 111 1.81 -4.59 41.39
N LEU A 112 3.03 -4.34 40.91
CA LEU A 112 4.26 -4.58 41.66
C LEU A 112 4.43 -3.57 42.80
N GLY A 113 3.95 -2.34 42.61
CA GLY A 113 4.09 -1.26 43.57
C GLY A 113 5.49 -0.65 43.60
N THR A 114 5.57 0.58 44.12
CA THR A 114 6.78 1.42 44.06
C THR A 114 7.98 0.79 44.76
N GLU A 115 7.78 0.07 45.86
CA GLU A 115 8.86 -0.55 46.63
C GLU A 115 9.60 -1.62 45.81
N ILE A 116 8.85 -2.55 45.20
CA ILE A 116 9.43 -3.60 44.35
C ILE A 116 10.10 -2.99 43.13
N VAL A 117 9.42 -2.08 42.43
CA VAL A 117 9.97 -1.41 41.24
C VAL A 117 11.29 -0.68 41.58
N THR A 118 11.32 0.07 42.68
CA THR A 118 12.54 0.77 43.13
C THR A 118 13.65 -0.22 43.47
N GLY A 119 13.33 -1.31 44.16
CA GLY A 119 14.29 -2.37 44.48
C GLY A 119 14.91 -3.01 43.24
N LEU A 120 14.10 -3.31 42.22
CA LEU A 120 14.58 -3.85 40.94
C LEU A 120 15.52 -2.85 40.23
N ILE A 121 15.15 -1.57 40.19
CA ILE A 121 15.98 -0.53 39.58
C ILE A 121 17.31 -0.39 40.32
N GLN A 122 17.30 -0.33 41.65
CA GLN A 122 18.51 -0.23 42.49
C GLN A 122 19.40 -1.47 42.35
N ALA A 123 18.81 -2.64 42.11
CA ALA A 123 19.52 -3.88 41.82
C ALA A 123 20.03 -3.98 40.37
N GLY A 124 19.83 -2.95 39.54
CA GLY A 124 20.23 -2.94 38.14
C GLY A 124 19.43 -3.89 37.25
N GLN A 125 18.25 -4.32 37.69
CA GLN A 125 17.38 -5.24 36.96
C GLN A 125 16.52 -4.50 35.92
N VAL A 126 17.20 -3.74 35.08
CA VAL A 126 16.62 -2.99 33.96
C VAL A 126 17.16 -3.54 32.63
N GLY A 127 16.29 -3.60 31.62
CA GLY A 127 16.63 -4.04 30.28
C GLY A 127 17.17 -2.92 29.39
N ALA A 128 17.57 -3.29 28.18
CA ALA A 128 18.21 -2.39 27.21
C ALA A 128 17.31 -1.22 26.78
N ASN A 129 15.98 -1.37 26.86
CA ASN A 129 15.04 -0.34 26.44
C ASN A 129 14.69 0.64 27.57
N ASN A 130 15.28 0.52 28.77
CA ASN A 130 14.84 1.32 29.91
C ASN A 130 14.98 2.83 29.67
N ALA A 131 16.04 3.27 28.97
CA ALA A 131 16.21 4.67 28.58
C ALA A 131 15.09 5.15 27.64
N LEU A 132 14.73 4.34 26.64
CA LEU A 132 13.60 4.61 25.74
C LEU A 132 12.28 4.68 26.52
N CYS A 133 12.03 3.71 27.40
CA CYS A 133 10.82 3.66 28.22
C CYS A 133 10.69 4.90 29.09
N GLN A 134 11.76 5.31 29.76
CA GLN A 134 11.77 6.52 30.59
C GLN A 134 11.55 7.78 29.75
N LEU A 135 12.23 7.92 28.61
CA LEU A 135 12.11 9.10 27.75
C LEU A 135 10.69 9.22 27.17
N ALA A 136 10.21 8.17 26.51
CA ALA A 136 8.94 8.19 25.78
C ALA A 136 7.70 8.25 26.70
N SER A 137 7.84 7.91 27.98
CA SER A 137 6.74 7.91 28.94
C SER A 137 6.83 9.01 30.00
N GLY A 138 7.82 9.91 29.92
CA GLY A 138 8.06 10.92 30.96
C GLY A 138 8.40 10.32 32.33
N GLY A 139 9.11 9.18 32.33
CA GLY A 139 9.55 8.47 33.53
C GLY A 139 8.54 7.49 34.14
N THR A 140 7.39 7.26 33.50
CA THR A 140 6.30 6.45 34.07
C THR A 140 6.38 4.96 33.75
N LEU A 141 7.08 4.59 32.67
CA LEU A 141 7.30 3.20 32.25
C LEU A 141 8.78 2.82 32.34
N PHE A 142 9.03 1.56 32.69
CA PHE A 142 10.37 0.99 32.84
C PHE A 142 10.50 -0.27 31.98
N ASP A 143 11.71 -0.61 31.58
CA ASP A 143 12.03 -1.93 31.04
C ASP A 143 12.62 -2.78 32.17
N LEU A 144 11.80 -3.53 32.90
CA LEU A 144 12.26 -4.30 34.07
C LEU A 144 12.52 -5.76 33.73
N ASN A 145 13.57 -6.32 34.32
CA ASN A 145 13.78 -7.76 34.36
C ASN A 145 13.06 -8.36 35.57
N LEU A 146 11.92 -9.02 35.32
CA LEU A 146 11.06 -9.60 36.37
C LEU A 146 11.41 -11.07 36.70
N THR A 147 12.46 -11.64 36.11
CA THR A 147 12.82 -13.06 36.33
C THR A 147 13.17 -13.35 37.79
N SER A 148 13.75 -12.38 38.51
CA SER A 148 14.04 -12.50 39.94
C SER A 148 12.78 -12.69 40.80
N LEU A 149 11.62 -12.26 40.29
CA LEU A 149 10.32 -12.42 40.92
C LEU A 149 9.59 -13.69 40.47
N GLY A 150 10.19 -14.51 39.60
CA GLY A 150 9.55 -15.68 39.01
C GLY A 150 8.39 -15.33 38.06
N MET A 151 8.34 -14.09 37.56
CA MET A 151 7.27 -13.62 36.69
C MET A 151 7.66 -13.70 35.23
N THR A 152 6.71 -14.13 34.40
CA THR A 152 6.79 -14.01 32.95
C THR A 152 6.24 -12.66 32.53
N ASP A 153 6.96 -11.94 31.66
CA ASP A 153 6.53 -10.68 31.08
C ASP A 153 6.40 -10.85 29.57
N PRO A 154 5.18 -11.09 29.04
CA PRO A 154 4.99 -11.34 27.62
C PRO A 154 5.17 -10.09 26.76
N ARG A 155 5.26 -8.89 27.36
CA ARG A 155 5.47 -7.62 26.64
C ARG A 155 4.48 -7.38 25.50
N ASN A 156 3.19 -7.57 25.76
CA ASN A 156 2.14 -7.29 24.77
C ASN A 156 1.94 -5.77 24.58
N ILE A 157 1.72 -5.34 23.34
CA ILE A 157 1.31 -3.97 23.02
C ILE A 157 -0.11 -3.73 23.52
N THR A 158 -0.29 -2.75 24.41
CA THR A 158 -1.60 -2.37 24.97
C THR A 158 -1.66 -0.88 25.25
N LYS A 159 -2.83 -0.35 25.60
CA LYS A 159 -2.96 1.05 26.07
C LYS A 159 -2.11 1.38 27.31
N PHE A 160 -1.70 0.38 28.08
CA PHE A 160 -0.83 0.53 29.26
C PHE A 160 0.63 0.16 28.96
N ASN A 161 0.91 -0.30 27.74
CA ASN A 161 2.24 -0.63 27.27
C ASN A 161 2.36 -0.30 25.77
N PRO A 162 2.31 0.99 25.40
CA PRO A 162 2.06 1.40 24.01
C PRO A 162 3.33 1.53 23.18
N ILE A 163 4.52 1.46 23.78
CA ILE A 163 5.79 1.72 23.11
C ILE A 163 6.28 0.40 22.48
N PRO A 164 6.28 0.25 21.14
CA PRO A 164 6.77 -0.96 20.50
C PRO A 164 8.30 -1.07 20.58
N ALA A 165 8.80 -2.29 20.68
CA ALA A 165 10.21 -2.61 20.63
C ALA A 165 10.68 -2.72 19.18
N LEU A 166 11.82 -2.09 18.86
CA LEU A 166 12.48 -2.26 17.56
C LEU A 166 13.10 -3.65 17.45
N ARG A 167 12.98 -4.26 16.27
CA ARG A 167 13.32 -5.66 15.97
C ARG A 167 14.00 -5.86 14.60
N GLY A 168 14.31 -4.76 13.90
CA GLY A 168 15.10 -4.80 12.69
C GLY A 168 16.55 -5.25 12.93
N ARG A 169 17.25 -5.52 11.83
CA ARG A 169 18.59 -6.13 11.78
C ARG A 169 19.72 -5.11 11.82
N GLN A 170 19.42 -3.83 11.56
CA GLN A 170 20.44 -2.79 11.60
C GLN A 170 20.93 -2.55 13.02
N THR A 171 22.20 -2.19 13.13
CA THR A 171 22.86 -1.75 14.37
C THR A 171 23.07 -0.25 14.34
N ASP A 172 23.20 0.37 15.51
CA ASP A 172 23.42 1.81 15.60
C ASP A 172 24.76 2.24 14.98
N ASP A 173 24.74 3.22 14.07
CA ASP A 173 25.94 3.93 13.62
C ASP A 173 26.12 5.19 14.46
N VAL A 174 27.13 5.15 15.33
CA VAL A 174 27.51 6.22 16.27
C VAL A 174 27.88 7.54 15.59
N ASN A 175 28.08 7.55 14.27
CA ASN A 175 28.37 8.76 13.50
C ASN A 175 27.11 9.49 13.02
N THR A 176 25.95 8.85 13.14
CA THR A 176 24.65 9.47 12.82
C THR A 176 24.02 10.10 14.06
N LEU A 177 23.10 11.06 13.86
CA LEU A 177 22.41 11.76 14.95
C LEU A 177 21.11 11.05 15.40
N TYR A 178 20.79 9.90 14.80
CA TYR A 178 19.59 9.13 15.05
C TYR A 178 19.96 7.67 15.31
N ASN A 179 19.15 6.96 16.09
CA ASN A 179 19.43 5.56 16.42
C ASN A 179 19.00 4.65 15.25
N GLU A 180 19.94 3.91 14.69
CA GLU A 180 19.70 2.94 13.61
C GLU A 180 19.46 1.53 14.13
N SER A 181 19.72 1.27 15.41
CA SER A 181 19.53 -0.05 15.99
C SER A 181 18.06 -0.48 15.90
N GLY A 182 17.82 -1.63 15.27
CA GLY A 182 16.49 -2.19 15.14
C GLY A 182 15.65 -1.62 13.98
N THR A 183 16.27 -0.91 13.03
CA THR A 183 15.66 -0.56 11.74
C THR A 183 15.90 -1.64 10.68
N GLU A 184 15.21 -1.55 9.55
CA GLU A 184 15.43 -2.33 8.33
C GLU A 184 15.77 -1.42 7.14
N ASN A 185 16.60 -1.93 6.21
CA ASN A 185 16.81 -1.24 4.93
C ASN A 185 15.53 -1.34 4.09
N VAL A 186 15.12 -0.22 3.51
CA VAL A 186 13.96 -0.10 2.64
C VAL A 186 14.38 0.58 1.36
N ARG A 187 14.22 -0.13 0.24
CA ARG A 187 14.46 0.40 -1.10
C ARG A 187 13.33 1.35 -1.48
N VAL A 188 13.72 2.52 -1.98
CA VAL A 188 12.84 3.59 -2.41
C VAL A 188 12.91 3.70 -3.92
N TYR A 189 11.77 3.92 -4.55
CA TYR A 189 11.65 4.03 -6.00
C TYR A 189 10.98 5.35 -6.35
N PHE A 190 11.71 6.25 -7.01
CA PHE A 190 11.24 7.56 -7.44
C PHE A 190 10.95 7.56 -8.94
N THR A 191 9.97 8.37 -9.36
CA THR A 191 9.88 8.85 -10.74
C THR A 191 9.88 10.37 -10.74
N VAL A 192 10.80 10.98 -11.48
CA VAL A 192 11.00 12.43 -11.57
C VAL A 192 10.58 12.90 -12.97
N PRO A 193 9.76 13.97 -13.11
CA PRO A 193 9.37 14.47 -14.43
C PRO A 193 10.56 14.91 -15.29
N ASP A 194 10.56 14.54 -16.56
CA ASP A 194 11.52 15.01 -17.57
C ASP A 194 10.93 16.22 -18.32
N GLU A 195 11.41 17.43 -17.99
CA GLU A 195 10.94 18.68 -18.59
C GLU A 195 11.11 18.71 -20.12
N SER A 196 12.15 18.07 -20.64
CA SER A 196 12.48 18.09 -22.06
C SER A 196 11.51 17.24 -22.86
N VAL A 197 11.23 16.02 -22.39
CA VAL A 197 10.26 15.11 -23.01
C VAL A 197 8.85 15.67 -22.87
N ILE A 198 8.48 16.21 -21.71
CA ILE A 198 7.17 16.83 -21.52
C ILE A 198 7.00 18.05 -22.45
N SER A 199 8.05 18.84 -22.69
CA SER A 199 8.00 19.93 -23.67
C SER A 199 7.78 19.42 -25.10
N MET A 200 8.35 18.28 -25.47
CA MET A 200 8.11 17.64 -26.77
C MET A 200 6.65 17.14 -26.88
N ILE A 201 6.11 16.52 -25.83
CA ILE A 201 4.70 16.10 -25.76
C ILE A 201 3.77 17.32 -25.87
N SER A 202 4.10 18.41 -25.18
CA SER A 202 3.32 19.65 -25.23
C SER A 202 3.23 20.20 -26.65
N ALA A 203 4.37 20.32 -27.35
CA ALA A 203 4.41 20.75 -28.74
C ALA A 203 3.64 19.80 -29.68
N ALA A 204 3.80 18.48 -29.52
CA ALA A 204 3.13 17.49 -30.37
C ALA A 204 1.60 17.44 -30.14
N SER A 205 1.15 17.73 -28.92
CA SER A 205 -0.27 17.75 -28.56
C SER A 205 -0.97 19.08 -28.87
N GLY A 206 -0.23 20.11 -29.30
CA GLY A 206 -0.77 21.46 -29.49
C GLY A 206 -1.16 22.12 -28.17
N ASP A 207 -0.30 21.99 -27.15
CA ASP A 207 -0.46 22.53 -25.79
C ASP A 207 -1.63 21.94 -24.97
N VAL A 208 -2.22 20.82 -25.42
CA VAL A 208 -3.23 20.08 -24.63
C VAL A 208 -2.61 19.51 -23.36
N VAL A 209 -1.41 18.93 -23.47
CA VAL A 209 -0.55 18.67 -22.31
C VAL A 209 0.33 19.91 -22.09
N PRO A 210 0.23 20.61 -20.96
CA PRO A 210 1.04 21.79 -20.72
C PRO A 210 2.50 21.39 -20.49
N ALA A 211 3.44 22.16 -21.03
CA ALA A 211 4.84 22.03 -20.69
C ALA A 211 5.03 22.24 -19.18
N GLN A 212 5.92 21.43 -18.57
CA GLN A 212 6.18 21.47 -17.14
C GLN A 212 7.56 22.05 -16.87
N THR A 213 7.68 22.79 -15.77
CA THR A 213 8.96 23.28 -15.26
C THR A 213 9.01 23.03 -13.76
N LYS A 214 10.12 22.47 -13.28
CA LYS A 214 10.35 22.18 -11.88
C LYS A 214 10.17 23.46 -11.07
N PRO A 215 9.25 23.49 -10.10
CA PRO A 215 9.11 24.64 -9.22
C PRO A 215 10.41 24.93 -8.46
N ALA A 216 10.66 26.19 -8.11
CA ALA A 216 11.87 26.58 -7.37
C ALA A 216 12.06 25.88 -6.02
N GLY A 217 10.98 25.35 -5.44
CA GLY A 217 11.00 24.57 -4.19
C GLY A 217 10.95 23.05 -4.40
N GLY A 218 11.24 22.56 -5.62
CA GLY A 218 11.16 21.15 -5.99
C GLY A 218 9.80 20.71 -6.53
N TRP A 219 9.75 19.49 -7.07
CA TRP A 219 8.52 18.88 -7.58
C TRP A 219 7.57 18.50 -6.44
N PRO A 220 6.26 18.82 -6.50
CA PRO A 220 5.30 18.18 -5.62
C PRO A 220 5.32 16.66 -5.85
N VAL A 221 5.04 15.87 -4.81
CA VAL A 221 5.28 14.42 -4.84
C VAL A 221 4.07 13.61 -4.38
N VAL A 222 3.83 12.50 -5.05
CA VAL A 222 2.86 11.48 -4.66
C VAL A 222 3.59 10.30 -4.02
N VAL A 223 3.23 9.95 -2.79
CA VAL A 223 3.58 8.64 -2.20
C VAL A 223 2.57 7.62 -2.72
N PHE A 224 3.06 6.63 -3.44
CA PHE A 224 2.26 5.53 -3.98
C PHE A 224 2.48 4.24 -3.17
N GLN A 225 1.39 3.54 -2.84
CA GLN A 225 1.44 2.25 -2.14
C GLN A 225 0.71 1.16 -2.92
N HIS A 226 1.39 0.02 -3.12
CA HIS A 226 0.95 -1.09 -3.97
C HIS A 226 -0.01 -2.08 -3.28
N GLY A 227 -0.63 -2.97 -4.07
CA GLY A 227 -1.53 -4.03 -3.60
C GLY A 227 -0.84 -5.29 -3.07
N LEU A 228 -1.61 -6.25 -2.56
CA LEU A 228 -1.09 -7.53 -2.05
C LEU A 228 -0.48 -8.35 -3.18
N GLY A 229 0.71 -8.91 -2.96
CA GLY A 229 1.45 -9.71 -3.96
C GLY A 229 2.21 -8.89 -5.01
N GLU A 230 2.06 -7.57 -4.98
CA GLU A 230 2.70 -6.64 -5.92
C GLU A 230 3.98 -6.02 -5.35
N THR A 231 4.57 -5.06 -6.09
CA THR A 231 5.76 -4.32 -5.67
C THR A 231 5.59 -2.81 -5.84
N LYS A 232 6.51 -2.03 -5.24
CA LYS A 232 6.63 -0.57 -5.39
C LYS A 232 6.70 -0.09 -6.84
N LYS A 233 7.12 -0.96 -7.78
CA LYS A 233 7.15 -0.63 -9.21
C LYS A 233 5.77 -0.38 -9.81
N ASN A 234 4.68 -0.74 -9.12
CA ASN A 234 3.33 -0.40 -9.57
C ASN A 234 3.08 1.12 -9.61
N ALA A 235 3.91 1.93 -8.97
CA ALA A 235 3.90 3.38 -9.15
C ALA A 235 4.12 3.80 -10.62
N LEU A 236 4.84 3.00 -11.41
CA LEU A 236 5.11 3.28 -12.82
C LEU A 236 3.84 3.37 -13.67
N PHE A 237 2.77 2.66 -13.30
CA PHE A 237 1.50 2.68 -14.03
C PHE A 237 0.78 4.03 -13.99
N ILE A 238 1.11 4.89 -13.02
CA ILE A 238 0.55 6.25 -12.89
C ILE A 238 1.62 7.34 -13.09
N ALA A 239 2.90 6.98 -13.12
CA ALA A 239 4.02 7.90 -13.18
C ALA A 239 3.97 8.85 -14.39
N SER A 240 3.64 8.36 -15.58
CA SER A 240 3.52 9.20 -16.78
C SER A 240 2.46 10.28 -16.63
N ALA A 241 1.29 9.94 -16.09
CA ALA A 241 0.20 10.89 -15.88
C ALA A 241 0.56 11.94 -14.83
N LEU A 242 1.24 11.53 -13.75
CA LEU A 242 1.76 12.44 -12.73
C LEU A 242 2.84 13.37 -13.29
N ALA A 243 3.79 12.84 -14.07
CA ALA A 243 4.87 13.63 -14.63
C ALA A 243 4.35 14.70 -15.60
N MET A 244 3.42 14.34 -16.48
CA MET A 244 2.75 15.31 -17.37
C MET A 244 1.93 16.36 -16.61
N ALA A 245 1.49 16.06 -15.38
CA ALA A 245 0.85 17.02 -14.48
C ALA A 245 1.85 17.81 -13.60
N GLY A 246 3.15 17.56 -13.72
CA GLY A 246 4.19 18.24 -12.94
C GLY A 246 4.40 17.68 -11.53
N TYR A 247 4.20 16.38 -11.33
CA TYR A 247 4.37 15.70 -10.05
C TYR A 247 5.39 14.55 -10.16
N ALA A 248 6.29 14.47 -9.18
CA ALA A 248 7.09 13.28 -8.95
C ALA A 248 6.25 12.20 -8.25
N SER A 249 6.66 10.94 -8.37
CA SER A 249 6.10 9.85 -7.56
C SER A 249 7.20 9.15 -6.77
N VAL A 250 6.82 8.53 -5.66
CA VAL A 250 7.74 7.75 -4.83
C VAL A 250 7.02 6.60 -4.14
N ALA A 251 7.65 5.42 -4.07
CA ALA A 251 7.07 4.22 -3.49
C ALA A 251 8.08 3.35 -2.72
N ILE A 252 7.56 2.57 -1.78
CA ILE A 252 8.28 1.52 -1.03
C ILE A 252 7.44 0.24 -1.00
N ASP A 253 8.09 -0.89 -0.75
CA ASP A 253 7.39 -2.17 -0.61
C ASP A 253 6.75 -2.32 0.78
N HIS A 254 5.59 -2.98 0.84
CA HIS A 254 5.04 -3.52 2.08
C HIS A 254 6.00 -4.54 2.72
N PRO A 255 5.92 -4.82 4.04
CA PRO A 255 6.60 -5.95 4.64
C PRO A 255 6.33 -7.24 3.85
N LEU A 256 7.35 -8.08 3.69
CA LEU A 256 7.28 -9.36 2.95
C LEU A 256 6.95 -9.22 1.45
N HIS A 257 6.96 -8.01 0.88
CA HIS A 257 6.76 -7.78 -0.56
C HIS A 257 8.04 -7.25 -1.20
N GLY A 258 8.19 -7.46 -2.52
CA GLY A 258 9.30 -6.92 -3.30
C GLY A 258 10.66 -7.14 -2.62
N ASP A 259 11.39 -6.05 -2.36
CA ASP A 259 12.73 -6.08 -1.76
C ASP A 259 12.72 -6.37 -0.25
N ARG A 260 11.53 -6.54 0.35
CA ARG A 260 11.33 -6.78 1.79
C ARG A 260 10.92 -8.21 2.11
N ILE A 261 11.06 -9.11 1.15
CA ILE A 261 11.01 -10.57 1.38
C ILE A 261 12.13 -10.95 2.36
N ILE A 262 11.81 -11.83 3.31
CA ILE A 262 12.77 -12.30 4.32
C ILE A 262 13.10 -13.76 4.03
N THR A 263 14.38 -14.08 3.96
CA THR A 263 14.87 -15.46 3.80
C THR A 263 15.63 -15.88 5.05
N ILE A 264 15.27 -17.03 5.62
CA ILE A 264 15.92 -17.62 6.80
C ILE A 264 16.25 -19.08 6.50
N GLY A 265 17.53 -19.38 6.31
CA GLY A 265 17.92 -20.70 5.84
C GLY A 265 17.33 -20.98 4.46
N GLU A 266 16.52 -22.04 4.34
CA GLU A 266 15.82 -22.41 3.09
C GLU A 266 14.40 -21.81 3.01
N ASP A 267 13.89 -21.23 4.11
CA ASP A 267 12.54 -20.69 4.17
C ASP A 267 12.48 -19.27 3.60
N VAL A 268 11.48 -19.02 2.74
CA VAL A 268 11.17 -17.71 2.16
C VAL A 268 9.84 -17.22 2.73
N PHE A 269 9.86 -16.04 3.35
CA PHE A 269 8.67 -15.35 3.86
C PHE A 269 8.35 -14.19 2.94
N ASP A 270 7.25 -14.32 2.21
CA ASP A 270 6.79 -13.38 1.19
C ASP A 270 5.32 -12.96 1.43
N SER A 271 4.72 -12.33 0.41
CA SER A 271 3.36 -11.80 0.44
C SER A 271 2.29 -12.86 0.72
N VAL A 272 2.56 -14.15 0.46
CA VAL A 272 1.64 -15.24 0.79
C VAL A 272 1.52 -15.39 2.30
N GLY A 273 2.61 -15.15 3.04
CA GLY A 273 2.64 -15.14 4.50
C GLY A 273 2.16 -13.85 5.15
N TYR A 274 1.90 -12.80 4.36
CA TYR A 274 1.48 -11.49 4.87
C TYR A 274 0.12 -11.57 5.58
N THR A 275 -0.85 -12.26 4.96
CA THR A 275 -2.13 -12.63 5.55
C THR A 275 -2.11 -14.10 5.94
N SER A 276 -2.18 -14.40 7.24
CA SER A 276 -2.18 -15.78 7.74
C SER A 276 -3.30 -16.04 8.74
N LEU A 277 -3.58 -17.32 9.01
CA LEU A 277 -4.47 -17.74 10.10
C LEU A 277 -3.85 -17.52 11.50
N ILE A 278 -2.57 -17.12 11.57
CA ILE A 278 -1.94 -16.62 12.80
C ILE A 278 -2.29 -15.13 12.91
N LEU A 279 -3.46 -14.85 13.48
CA LEU A 279 -4.07 -13.52 13.46
C LEU A 279 -3.20 -12.41 14.09
N LEU A 280 -2.36 -12.74 15.07
CA LEU A 280 -1.44 -11.77 15.68
C LEU A 280 -0.35 -11.31 14.71
N ASN A 281 0.08 -12.20 13.81
CA ASN A 281 1.02 -11.87 12.74
C ASN A 281 0.34 -10.95 11.72
N THR A 282 -0.83 -11.34 11.20
CA THR A 282 -1.61 -10.51 10.27
C THR A 282 -1.81 -9.10 10.80
N ARG A 283 -2.32 -8.95 12.03
CA ARG A 283 -2.49 -7.65 12.70
C ARG A 283 -1.21 -6.82 12.73
N ASP A 284 -0.07 -7.46 12.97
CA ASP A 284 1.19 -6.75 13.14
C ASP A 284 1.90 -6.47 11.81
N ASN A 285 1.65 -7.25 10.76
CA ASN A 285 1.97 -6.88 9.38
C ASN A 285 1.18 -5.64 8.94
N ASP A 286 -0.12 -5.59 9.26
CA ASP A 286 -0.97 -4.43 9.01
C ASP A 286 -0.42 -3.17 9.69
N ARG A 287 -0.07 -3.28 10.97
CA ARG A 287 0.54 -2.18 11.74
C ARG A 287 1.90 -1.77 11.20
N GLN A 288 2.73 -2.73 10.77
CA GLN A 288 4.03 -2.43 10.18
C GLN A 288 3.86 -1.68 8.86
N SER A 289 2.92 -2.06 8.00
CA SER A 289 2.59 -1.32 6.79
C SER A 289 2.17 0.12 7.07
N ILE A 290 1.29 0.33 8.05
CA ILE A 290 0.87 1.68 8.47
C ILE A 290 2.08 2.49 8.98
N ALA A 291 2.88 1.88 9.87
CA ALA A 291 4.05 2.53 10.45
C ALA A 291 5.11 2.88 9.39
N ASP A 292 5.32 2.02 8.40
CA ASP A 292 6.28 2.23 7.32
C ASP A 292 5.85 3.39 6.41
N ILE A 293 4.57 3.49 6.05
CA ILE A 293 4.06 4.63 5.24
C ILE A 293 4.27 5.96 6.01
N MET A 294 3.97 5.97 7.31
CA MET A 294 4.16 7.15 8.15
C MET A 294 5.64 7.52 8.31
N ALA A 295 6.50 6.54 8.60
CA ALA A 295 7.93 6.75 8.73
C ALA A 295 8.54 7.20 7.39
N PHE A 296 8.08 6.62 6.29
CA PHE A 296 8.50 6.97 4.95
C PHE A 296 8.15 8.43 4.61
N ARG A 297 6.92 8.85 4.90
CA ARG A 297 6.50 10.24 4.74
C ARG A 297 7.37 11.23 5.52
N LEU A 298 7.77 10.87 6.74
CA LEU A 298 8.67 11.68 7.57
C LEU A 298 10.04 11.83 6.90
N VAL A 299 10.65 10.72 6.48
CA VAL A 299 12.03 10.73 5.94
C VAL A 299 12.16 11.38 4.57
N LEU A 300 11.06 11.61 3.83
CA LEU A 300 11.09 12.46 2.63
C LEU A 300 11.65 13.86 2.91
N ASN A 301 11.63 14.32 4.17
CA ASN A 301 12.23 15.61 4.59
C ASN A 301 13.77 15.54 4.79
N ALA A 302 14.40 14.39 4.52
CA ALA A 302 15.83 14.16 4.64
C ALA A 302 16.32 13.29 3.47
N ILE A 303 16.48 13.91 2.30
CA ILE A 303 17.01 13.26 1.10
C ILE A 303 18.43 13.78 0.85
N ASN A 304 19.39 12.86 0.78
CA ASN A 304 20.72 13.10 0.28
C ASN A 304 20.76 12.67 -1.20
N ASP A 305 20.50 13.63 -2.08
CA ASP A 305 20.44 13.36 -3.51
C ASP A 305 21.83 13.42 -4.16
N SER A 306 22.40 12.26 -4.46
CA SER A 306 23.69 12.15 -5.17
C SER A 306 23.56 12.28 -6.69
N THR A 307 22.33 12.17 -7.22
CA THR A 307 22.04 12.14 -8.65
C THR A 307 21.79 13.53 -9.25
N GLY A 308 21.32 14.48 -8.43
CA GLY A 308 20.89 15.81 -8.85
C GLY A 308 19.48 15.86 -9.47
N LEU A 309 18.78 14.73 -9.53
CA LEU A 309 17.44 14.61 -10.12
C LEU A 309 16.32 14.72 -9.07
N VAL A 310 16.54 14.23 -7.84
CA VAL A 310 15.50 14.10 -6.82
C VAL A 310 15.44 15.38 -5.98
N ASP A 311 14.79 16.39 -6.55
CA ASP A 311 14.48 17.66 -5.87
C ASP A 311 12.97 17.80 -5.66
N LEU A 312 12.52 17.51 -4.44
CA LEU A 312 11.12 17.39 -4.07
C LEU A 312 10.67 18.53 -3.14
N ASN A 313 9.45 19.00 -3.37
CA ASN A 313 8.75 19.88 -2.45
C ASN A 313 8.03 19.06 -1.37
N THR A 314 8.73 18.83 -0.26
CA THR A 314 8.23 17.99 0.84
C THR A 314 7.10 18.62 1.67
N SER A 315 6.70 19.86 1.35
CA SER A 315 5.47 20.49 1.86
C SER A 315 4.23 20.16 1.02
N LYS A 316 4.41 19.63 -0.20
CA LYS A 316 3.36 19.23 -1.15
C LYS A 316 3.41 17.73 -1.43
N VAL A 317 3.00 16.95 -0.43
CA VAL A 317 2.98 15.49 -0.51
C VAL A 317 1.55 14.99 -0.55
N HIS A 318 1.25 14.11 -1.50
CA HIS A 318 -0.05 13.50 -1.70
C HIS A 318 0.05 11.98 -1.55
N PHE A 319 -1.06 11.29 -1.30
CA PHE A 319 -1.07 9.83 -1.17
C PHE A 319 -1.97 9.20 -2.23
N MET A 320 -1.51 8.08 -2.82
CA MET A 320 -2.32 7.18 -3.64
C MET A 320 -2.09 5.74 -3.22
N GLY A 321 -3.15 5.00 -2.90
CA GLY A 321 -3.09 3.60 -2.56
C GLY A 321 -3.98 2.75 -3.46
N GLN A 322 -3.50 1.58 -3.85
CA GLN A 322 -4.29 0.55 -4.54
C GLN A 322 -4.50 -0.65 -3.60
N SER A 323 -5.73 -1.11 -3.44
CA SER A 323 -6.09 -2.31 -2.67
C SER A 323 -5.44 -2.36 -1.29
N LEU A 324 -4.47 -3.23 -1.03
CA LEU A 324 -3.72 -3.30 0.23
C LEU A 324 -3.12 -1.95 0.62
N GLY A 325 -2.53 -1.22 -0.34
CA GLY A 325 -2.04 0.13 -0.16
C GLY A 325 -3.15 1.15 0.13
N ALA A 326 -4.37 0.93 -0.36
CA ALA A 326 -5.54 1.75 -0.03
C ALA A 326 -6.08 1.44 1.38
N ILE A 327 -6.13 0.16 1.75
CA ILE A 327 -6.54 -0.34 3.07
C ILE A 327 -5.63 0.27 4.14
N TYR A 328 -4.33 0.02 4.09
CA TYR A 328 -3.42 0.54 5.12
C TYR A 328 -3.06 2.01 4.92
N GLY A 329 -3.19 2.54 3.70
CA GLY A 329 -3.14 3.98 3.43
C GLY A 329 -4.21 4.75 4.18
N THR A 330 -5.40 4.17 4.37
CA THR A 330 -6.48 4.80 5.15
C THR A 330 -6.03 5.10 6.57
N GLY A 331 -5.42 4.12 7.26
CA GLY A 331 -4.88 4.30 8.59
C GLY A 331 -3.65 5.20 8.61
N ALA A 332 -2.70 4.99 7.70
CA ALA A 332 -1.45 5.73 7.64
C ALA A 332 -1.66 7.23 7.45
N VAL A 333 -2.49 7.64 6.49
CA VAL A 333 -2.75 9.06 6.21
C VAL A 333 -3.55 9.70 7.35
N ALA A 334 -4.56 9.01 7.89
CA ALA A 334 -5.34 9.51 9.02
C ALA A 334 -4.47 9.78 10.27
N LEU A 335 -3.50 8.90 10.53
CA LEU A 335 -2.56 9.02 11.64
C LEU A 335 -1.46 10.04 11.36
N ALA A 336 -0.94 10.11 10.14
CA ALA A 336 0.08 11.08 9.74
C ALA A 336 -0.43 12.53 9.81
N ASN A 337 -1.71 12.77 9.45
CA ASN A 337 -2.34 14.08 9.53
C ASN A 337 -2.88 14.43 10.92
N LYS A 338 -2.67 13.57 11.92
CA LYS A 338 -3.00 13.87 13.31
C LYS A 338 -1.86 14.67 13.93
N SER A 339 -2.18 15.89 14.36
CA SER A 339 -1.23 16.75 15.08
C SER A 339 -0.62 16.04 16.30
N LEU A 340 0.69 16.13 16.40
CA LEU A 340 1.49 15.69 17.53
C LEU A 340 1.36 16.73 18.66
N SER A 341 1.37 16.28 19.91
CA SER A 341 1.20 17.17 21.07
C SER A 341 2.54 17.73 21.59
N GLY A 342 2.47 18.89 22.26
CA GLY A 342 3.62 19.49 22.94
C GLY A 342 4.76 19.85 21.98
N ASP A 343 6.00 19.57 22.39
CA ASP A 343 7.20 19.90 21.62
C ASP A 343 7.29 19.14 20.28
N LEU A 344 6.53 18.05 20.12
CA LEU A 344 6.51 17.27 18.89
C LEU A 344 5.64 17.89 17.79
N ALA A 345 4.77 18.86 18.11
CA ALA A 345 3.93 19.56 17.13
C ALA A 345 4.75 20.21 15.99
N THR A 346 6.02 20.52 16.23
CA THR A 346 6.92 21.05 15.20
C THR A 346 7.18 20.08 14.04
N PHE A 347 6.86 18.79 14.19
CA PHE A 347 7.00 17.76 13.16
C PHE A 347 5.72 17.52 12.36
N ASP A 348 4.58 18.14 12.71
CA ASP A 348 3.28 17.90 12.05
C ASP A 348 3.35 18.05 10.53
N ASN A 349 3.99 19.12 10.05
CA ASN A 349 4.14 19.40 8.63
C ASN A 349 4.98 18.33 7.89
N MET A 350 5.86 17.62 8.61
CA MET A 350 6.69 16.56 8.03
C MET A 350 5.93 15.26 7.81
N TYR A 351 4.81 15.06 8.51
CA TYR A 351 3.91 13.91 8.32
C TYR A 351 2.73 14.21 7.40
N THR A 352 2.38 15.48 7.21
CA THR A 352 1.13 15.85 6.55
C THR A 352 1.10 15.43 5.08
N PHE A 353 0.01 14.77 4.68
CA PHE A 353 -0.42 14.56 3.30
C PHE A 353 -1.53 15.56 2.94
N GLN A 354 -1.50 16.13 1.73
CA GLN A 354 -2.51 17.11 1.30
C GLN A 354 -3.79 16.48 0.79
N THR A 355 -3.70 15.31 0.16
CA THR A 355 -4.84 14.56 -0.38
C THR A 355 -4.59 13.07 -0.27
N ALA A 356 -5.66 12.27 -0.30
CA ALA A 356 -5.59 10.82 -0.37
C ALA A 356 -6.51 10.27 -1.46
N THR A 357 -5.96 9.54 -2.42
CA THR A 357 -6.73 8.67 -3.32
C THR A 357 -6.67 7.24 -2.80
N ILE A 358 -7.83 6.70 -2.47
CA ILE A 358 -8.01 5.38 -1.87
C ILE A 358 -8.76 4.53 -2.91
N ASN A 359 -8.02 3.80 -3.74
CA ASN A 359 -8.58 3.03 -4.85
C ASN A 359 -8.84 1.57 -4.44
N VAL A 360 -10.07 1.11 -4.70
CA VAL A 360 -10.61 -0.22 -4.37
C VAL A 360 -10.35 -0.69 -2.93
N PRO A 361 -10.62 0.13 -1.88
CA PRO A 361 -10.44 -0.28 -0.50
C PRO A 361 -11.57 -1.22 -0.03
N THR A 362 -11.39 -1.78 1.17
CA THR A 362 -12.47 -2.44 1.91
C THR A 362 -12.29 -2.25 3.42
N GLY A 363 -13.38 -1.97 4.13
CA GLY A 363 -13.42 -2.02 5.59
C GLY A 363 -13.84 -3.41 6.09
N GLY A 364 -13.47 -3.76 7.32
CA GLY A 364 -13.77 -5.08 7.88
C GLY A 364 -12.98 -6.18 7.16
N THR A 365 -11.70 -5.91 6.90
CA THR A 365 -10.88 -6.65 5.92
C THR A 365 -10.85 -8.14 6.24
N SER A 366 -10.69 -8.53 7.51
CA SER A 366 -10.63 -9.94 7.88
C SER A 366 -11.97 -10.66 7.71
N ALA A 367 -13.09 -10.00 8.01
CA ALA A 367 -14.41 -10.58 7.75
C ALA A 367 -14.73 -10.63 6.25
N GLY A 368 -14.41 -9.55 5.51
CA GLY A 368 -14.67 -9.42 4.08
C GLY A 368 -13.86 -10.38 3.22
N LEU A 369 -12.69 -10.84 3.68
CA LEU A 369 -11.89 -11.84 2.98
C LEU A 369 -12.65 -13.15 2.73
N LEU A 370 -13.59 -13.54 3.61
CA LEU A 370 -14.41 -14.73 3.41
C LEU A 370 -15.49 -14.54 2.32
N ASP A 371 -15.89 -13.30 2.07
CA ASP A 371 -16.86 -12.91 1.05
C ASP A 371 -16.20 -12.51 -0.28
N SER A 372 -14.87 -12.42 -0.31
CA SER A 372 -14.07 -12.22 -1.52
C SER A 372 -14.25 -13.39 -2.49
N ALA A 373 -14.56 -13.11 -3.76
CA ALA A 373 -14.64 -14.15 -4.78
C ALA A 373 -13.27 -14.78 -5.08
N PHE A 374 -12.20 -14.01 -4.94
CA PHE A 374 -10.83 -14.46 -5.13
C PHE A 374 -10.27 -15.19 -3.89
N PHE A 375 -10.30 -14.54 -2.72
CA PHE A 375 -9.68 -15.09 -1.50
C PHE A 375 -10.58 -16.05 -0.72
N GLY A 376 -11.90 -15.85 -0.78
CA GLY A 376 -12.88 -16.58 0.03
C GLY A 376 -12.76 -18.09 -0.12
N PRO A 377 -12.74 -18.67 -1.34
CA PRO A 377 -12.60 -20.10 -1.54
C PRO A 377 -11.32 -20.69 -0.92
N ILE A 378 -10.20 -19.97 -1.04
CA ILE A 378 -8.91 -20.41 -0.50
C ILE A 378 -8.94 -20.39 1.02
N ILE A 379 -9.40 -19.30 1.64
CA ILE A 379 -9.42 -19.15 3.10
C ILE A 379 -10.42 -20.11 3.73
N LYS A 380 -11.63 -20.22 3.18
CA LYS A 380 -12.65 -21.17 3.64
C LYS A 380 -12.17 -22.61 3.50
N GLY A 381 -11.54 -22.94 2.37
CA GLY A 381 -10.88 -24.24 2.17
C GLY A 381 -9.79 -24.50 3.20
N GLN A 382 -8.91 -23.54 3.51
CA GLN A 382 -7.87 -23.69 4.54
C GLN A 382 -8.45 -23.91 5.93
N ILE A 383 -9.53 -23.22 6.28
CA ILE A 383 -10.25 -23.45 7.54
C ILE A 383 -10.78 -24.89 7.57
N LEU A 384 -11.39 -25.36 6.48
CA LEU A 384 -11.90 -26.73 6.39
C LEU A 384 -10.79 -27.78 6.41
N VAL A 385 -9.61 -27.51 5.85
CA VAL A 385 -8.44 -28.41 6.00
C VAL A 385 -8.11 -28.62 7.48
N ALA A 386 -8.25 -27.58 8.31
CA ALA A 386 -7.98 -27.65 9.74
C ALA A 386 -9.15 -28.23 10.55
N SER A 387 -10.38 -28.21 10.04
CA SER A 387 -11.59 -28.50 10.83
C SER A 387 -12.48 -29.63 10.31
N SER A 388 -12.31 -30.11 9.08
CA SER A 388 -13.17 -31.13 8.46
C SER A 388 -12.34 -32.23 7.78
N PRO A 389 -12.29 -33.43 8.37
CA PRO A 389 -11.71 -34.61 7.73
C PRO A 389 -12.37 -34.95 6.39
N GLU A 390 -13.68 -34.75 6.27
CA GLU A 390 -14.44 -34.99 5.03
C GLU A 390 -13.96 -34.09 3.89
N PHE A 391 -13.69 -32.80 4.19
CA PHE A 391 -13.11 -31.90 3.21
C PHE A 391 -11.69 -32.31 2.82
N VAL A 392 -10.87 -32.76 3.77
CA VAL A 392 -9.50 -33.23 3.47
C VAL A 392 -9.52 -34.44 2.53
N GLU A 393 -10.45 -35.38 2.72
CA GLU A 393 -10.65 -36.50 1.80
C GLU A 393 -11.07 -36.03 0.41
N PHE A 394 -12.04 -35.11 0.33
CA PHE A 394 -12.50 -34.53 -0.94
C PHE A 394 -11.37 -33.81 -1.68
N LEU A 395 -10.64 -32.94 -0.99
CA LEU A 395 -9.47 -32.22 -1.50
C LEU A 395 -8.41 -33.18 -2.05
N THR A 396 -8.10 -34.25 -1.32
CA THR A 396 -7.09 -35.24 -1.72
C THR A 396 -7.51 -35.97 -2.99
N ALA A 397 -8.79 -36.35 -3.10
CA ALA A 397 -9.33 -37.00 -4.29
C ALA A 397 -9.29 -36.07 -5.51
N LEU A 398 -9.70 -34.81 -5.34
CA LEU A 398 -9.68 -33.81 -6.41
C LEU A 398 -8.26 -33.50 -6.88
N ALA A 399 -7.33 -33.32 -5.94
CA ALA A 399 -5.93 -33.07 -6.24
C ALA A 399 -5.32 -34.25 -7.04
N LEU A 400 -5.60 -35.49 -6.62
CA LEU A 400 -5.13 -36.69 -7.31
C LEU A 400 -5.74 -36.82 -8.71
N GLN A 401 -7.04 -36.55 -8.86
CA GLN A 401 -7.74 -36.62 -10.14
C GLN A 401 -7.18 -35.61 -11.16
N ASN A 402 -6.83 -34.40 -10.72
CA ASN A 402 -6.35 -33.33 -11.58
C ASN A 402 -4.81 -33.29 -11.69
N GLY A 403 -4.09 -34.14 -10.96
CA GLY A 403 -2.62 -34.18 -10.98
C GLY A 403 -1.96 -32.90 -10.45
N ILE A 404 -2.61 -32.20 -9.51
CA ILE A 404 -2.11 -30.94 -8.93
C ILE A 404 -1.75 -31.13 -7.44
N PRO A 405 -0.81 -30.33 -6.89
CA PRO A 405 -0.53 -30.34 -5.46
C PRO A 405 -1.77 -30.01 -4.64
N ALA A 406 -1.95 -30.66 -3.48
CA ALA A 406 -3.10 -30.42 -2.60
C ALA A 406 -3.26 -28.94 -2.21
N ALA A 407 -2.15 -28.22 -1.99
CA ALA A 407 -2.19 -26.79 -1.68
C ALA A 407 -2.83 -25.95 -2.79
N ALA A 408 -2.58 -26.27 -4.07
CA ALA A 408 -3.18 -25.58 -5.22
C ALA A 408 -4.65 -25.95 -5.42
N ALA A 409 -5.07 -27.12 -4.91
CA ALA A 409 -6.43 -27.62 -5.05
C ALA A 409 -7.40 -27.08 -3.98
N ILE A 410 -6.93 -26.38 -2.93
CA ILE A 410 -7.76 -25.97 -1.79
C ILE A 410 -8.98 -25.14 -2.22
N GLY A 411 -8.76 -24.06 -2.99
CA GLY A 411 -9.83 -23.18 -3.46
C GLY A 411 -10.84 -23.90 -4.37
N PRO A 412 -10.38 -24.56 -5.45
CA PRO A 412 -11.25 -25.37 -6.32
C PRO A 412 -12.03 -26.44 -5.54
N ALA A 413 -11.38 -27.13 -4.61
CA ALA A 413 -12.05 -28.14 -3.78
C ALA A 413 -13.12 -27.55 -2.90
N TYR A 414 -12.93 -26.37 -2.30
CA TYR A 414 -13.98 -25.69 -1.54
C TYR A 414 -15.21 -25.42 -2.43
N LEU A 415 -15.01 -24.87 -3.62
CA LEU A 415 -16.09 -24.54 -4.55
C LEU A 415 -16.91 -25.78 -4.93
N ASP A 416 -16.24 -26.89 -5.24
CA ASP A 416 -16.93 -28.13 -5.61
C ASP A 416 -17.58 -28.81 -4.39
N PHE A 417 -16.91 -28.78 -3.23
CA PHE A 417 -17.42 -29.37 -1.99
C PHE A 417 -18.70 -28.69 -1.51
N GLU A 418 -18.77 -27.36 -1.61
CA GLU A 418 -19.95 -26.58 -1.23
C GLU A 418 -21.20 -26.96 -2.04
N GLN A 419 -21.03 -27.49 -3.26
CA GLN A 419 -22.15 -27.94 -4.11
C GLN A 419 -22.70 -29.32 -3.75
N VAL A 420 -21.97 -30.12 -2.96
CA VAL A 420 -22.32 -31.53 -2.69
C VAL A 420 -22.69 -31.81 -1.23
N ILE A 421 -22.49 -30.84 -0.34
CA ILE A 421 -22.89 -30.93 1.08
C ILE A 421 -24.38 -30.65 1.28
N THR A 422 -24.96 -31.20 2.34
CA THR A 422 -26.36 -30.92 2.70
C THR A 422 -26.52 -29.51 3.28
N ALA A 423 -27.76 -29.02 3.33
CA ALA A 423 -28.07 -27.73 3.93
C ALA A 423 -27.68 -27.66 5.42
N GLU A 424 -27.80 -28.77 6.14
CA GLU A 424 -27.39 -28.88 7.55
C GLU A 424 -25.88 -28.79 7.71
N GLN A 425 -25.12 -29.49 6.85
CA GLN A 425 -23.65 -29.41 6.83
C GLN A 425 -23.18 -28.00 6.47
N ALA A 426 -23.80 -27.39 5.46
CA ALA A 426 -23.51 -26.01 5.07
C ALA A 426 -23.78 -25.03 6.22
N ALA A 427 -24.87 -25.20 6.97
CA ALA A 427 -25.18 -24.36 8.12
C ALA A 427 -24.13 -24.48 9.24
N GLU A 428 -23.66 -25.69 9.55
CA GLU A 428 -22.61 -25.92 10.54
C GLU A 428 -21.27 -25.31 10.11
N ILE A 429 -20.86 -25.54 8.87
CA ILE A 429 -19.64 -24.97 8.29
C ILE A 429 -19.68 -23.44 8.31
N ASN A 430 -20.79 -22.84 7.88
CA ASN A 430 -20.98 -21.39 7.87
C ASN A 430 -20.97 -20.78 9.29
N ALA A 431 -21.47 -21.50 10.30
CA ALA A 431 -21.33 -21.08 11.70
C ALA A 431 -19.86 -21.05 12.13
N GLY A 432 -19.06 -22.04 11.71
CA GLY A 432 -17.60 -22.06 11.91
C GLY A 432 -16.91 -20.86 11.25
N PHE A 433 -17.22 -20.57 9.99
CA PHE A 433 -16.69 -19.40 9.28
C PHE A 433 -17.04 -18.09 9.99
N THR A 434 -18.26 -17.95 10.50
CA THR A 434 -18.69 -16.77 11.25
C THR A 434 -17.86 -16.57 12.52
N LEU A 435 -17.57 -17.64 13.26
CA LEU A 435 -16.72 -17.58 14.45
C LEU A 435 -15.28 -17.19 14.12
N VAL A 436 -14.72 -17.75 13.04
CA VAL A 436 -13.38 -17.38 12.57
C VAL A 436 -13.34 -15.92 12.13
N ALA A 437 -14.33 -15.46 11.36
CA ALA A 437 -14.45 -14.06 10.93
C ALA A 437 -14.49 -13.11 12.13
N PHE A 438 -15.31 -13.42 13.13
CA PHE A 438 -15.43 -12.62 14.35
C PHE A 438 -14.10 -12.54 15.11
N ALA A 439 -13.42 -13.68 15.30
CA ALA A 439 -12.12 -13.72 15.98
C ALA A 439 -11.04 -12.98 15.19
N ALA A 440 -10.97 -13.20 13.87
CA ALA A 440 -10.02 -12.54 12.98
C ALA A 440 -10.19 -11.02 13.02
N GLN A 441 -11.41 -10.54 12.80
CA GLN A 441 -11.73 -9.12 12.84
C GLN A 441 -11.41 -8.51 14.21
N THR A 442 -11.74 -9.18 15.32
CA THR A 442 -11.44 -8.68 16.67
C THR A 442 -9.94 -8.46 16.89
N VAL A 443 -9.09 -9.31 16.31
CA VAL A 443 -7.63 -9.21 16.48
C VAL A 443 -7.05 -8.11 15.59
N THR A 444 -7.53 -7.97 14.36
CA THR A 444 -7.02 -7.02 13.35
C THR A 444 -7.68 -5.64 13.39
N ASP A 445 -8.77 -5.47 14.16
CA ASP A 445 -9.61 -4.26 14.21
C ASP A 445 -8.84 -2.94 14.36
N ALA A 446 -7.77 -2.97 15.14
CA ALA A 446 -6.93 -1.79 15.40
C ALA A 446 -6.18 -1.25 14.17
N ALA A 447 -6.03 -2.07 13.12
CA ALA A 447 -5.42 -1.69 11.85
C ALA A 447 -6.44 -1.69 10.70
N ASP A 448 -7.70 -2.00 10.98
CA ASP A 448 -8.77 -2.01 9.98
C ASP A 448 -9.11 -0.57 9.51
N PRO A 449 -9.37 -0.35 8.21
CA PRO A 449 -9.75 0.96 7.69
C PRO A 449 -10.98 1.57 8.38
N ILE A 450 -11.92 0.76 8.87
CA ILE A 450 -13.11 1.21 9.62
C ILE A 450 -12.70 2.11 10.80
N SER A 451 -11.62 1.74 11.50
CA SER A 451 -11.15 2.44 12.69
C SER A 451 -10.61 3.85 12.40
N CYS A 452 -10.20 4.12 11.16
CA CYS A 452 -9.56 5.37 10.76
C CYS A 452 -10.31 6.16 9.67
N GLY A 453 -11.28 5.57 8.98
CA GLY A 453 -11.94 6.17 7.81
C GLY A 453 -12.53 7.56 8.07
N ALA A 454 -13.34 7.71 9.12
CA ALA A 454 -13.91 9.02 9.48
C ALA A 454 -12.82 10.05 9.86
N LYS A 455 -11.69 9.59 10.43
CA LYS A 455 -10.57 10.47 10.76
C LYS A 455 -9.82 10.92 9.50
N LEU A 456 -9.64 10.03 8.52
CA LEU A 456 -9.04 10.36 7.23
C LEU A 456 -9.84 11.49 6.56
N SER A 457 -11.12 11.26 6.30
CA SER A 457 -11.94 12.21 5.52
C SER A 457 -12.18 13.55 6.23
N SER A 458 -12.16 13.57 7.57
CA SER A 458 -12.28 14.81 8.34
C SER A 458 -11.01 15.65 8.42
N THR A 459 -9.85 15.10 8.05
CA THR A 459 -8.56 15.81 8.09
C THR A 459 -7.91 15.99 6.73
N THR A 460 -8.31 15.18 5.76
CA THR A 460 -7.63 15.09 4.47
C THR A 460 -8.68 14.96 3.35
N PRO A 461 -8.66 15.83 2.33
CA PRO A 461 -9.41 15.63 1.10
C PRO A 461 -9.19 14.22 0.56
N THR A 462 -10.29 13.48 0.36
CA THR A 462 -10.26 12.05 0.05
C THR A 462 -11.11 11.72 -1.18
N LEU A 463 -10.50 11.04 -2.15
CA LEU A 463 -11.17 10.41 -3.29
C LEU A 463 -11.17 8.89 -3.06
N VAL A 464 -12.35 8.27 -3.01
CA VAL A 464 -12.50 6.81 -3.03
C VAL A 464 -12.98 6.36 -4.41
N GLN A 465 -12.39 5.30 -4.94
CA GLN A 465 -12.81 4.68 -6.21
C GLN A 465 -13.21 3.22 -5.94
N LEU A 466 -14.40 2.82 -6.38
CA LEU A 466 -14.94 1.47 -6.21
C LEU A 466 -15.33 0.88 -7.57
N VAL A 467 -15.14 -0.42 -7.77
CA VAL A 467 -15.63 -1.13 -8.96
C VAL A 467 -16.88 -1.92 -8.60
N VAL A 468 -18.05 -1.38 -8.94
CA VAL A 468 -19.36 -1.94 -8.57
C VAL A 468 -19.94 -2.87 -9.62
N GLY A 469 -19.42 -2.80 -10.85
CA GLY A 469 -19.84 -3.64 -11.97
C GLY A 469 -21.22 -3.31 -12.53
N GLY A 470 -21.72 -4.19 -13.41
CA GLY A 470 -23.05 -4.09 -14.04
C GLY A 470 -23.07 -3.44 -15.43
N GLY A 471 -21.99 -2.76 -15.83
CA GLY A 471 -21.77 -2.24 -17.18
C GLY A 471 -21.10 -3.27 -18.10
N ASN A 472 -20.48 -2.80 -19.18
CA ASN A 472 -19.78 -3.62 -20.16
C ASN A 472 -18.26 -3.38 -20.12
N ASN A 473 -17.49 -4.46 -20.23
CA ASN A 473 -16.06 -4.41 -20.50
C ASN A 473 -15.80 -4.25 -22.00
N ASP A 474 -14.54 -3.99 -22.38
CA ASP A 474 -14.14 -3.75 -23.77
C ASP A 474 -14.35 -4.99 -24.67
N ASP A 475 -14.36 -6.20 -24.09
CA ASP A 475 -14.66 -7.46 -24.78
C ASP A 475 -16.18 -7.75 -24.93
N GLY A 476 -17.03 -6.86 -24.43
CA GLY A 476 -18.49 -6.99 -24.43
C GLY A 476 -19.08 -7.80 -23.27
N SER A 477 -18.24 -8.40 -22.41
CA SER A 477 -18.71 -9.09 -21.21
C SER A 477 -19.34 -8.11 -20.21
N THR A 478 -20.25 -8.61 -19.37
CA THR A 478 -20.76 -7.83 -18.23
C THR A 478 -19.67 -7.70 -17.17
N ALA A 479 -19.34 -6.47 -16.80
CA ALA A 479 -18.38 -6.22 -15.74
C ALA A 479 -18.91 -6.72 -14.39
N LEU A 480 -18.07 -7.46 -13.68
CA LEU A 480 -18.38 -7.91 -12.33
C LEU A 480 -18.06 -6.80 -11.32
N THR A 481 -18.70 -6.85 -10.16
CA THR A 481 -18.22 -6.10 -8.98
C THR A 481 -16.80 -6.55 -8.65
N ASP A 482 -16.07 -5.75 -7.88
CA ASP A 482 -14.73 -6.09 -7.41
C ASP A 482 -14.68 -7.51 -6.81
N GLN A 483 -13.87 -8.37 -7.43
CA GLN A 483 -13.75 -9.79 -7.08
C GLN A 483 -12.73 -10.04 -5.96
N VAL A 484 -11.93 -9.04 -5.60
CA VAL A 484 -10.86 -9.14 -4.61
C VAL A 484 -11.31 -8.50 -3.31
N ASN A 485 -11.69 -7.22 -3.35
CA ASN A 485 -12.17 -6.46 -2.21
C ASN A 485 -13.67 -6.22 -2.36
N PRO A 486 -14.54 -6.92 -1.60
CA PRO A 486 -15.98 -6.78 -1.75
C PRO A 486 -16.44 -5.33 -1.61
N VAL A 487 -17.23 -4.83 -2.56
CA VAL A 487 -17.84 -3.50 -2.45
C VAL A 487 -18.91 -3.48 -1.36
N THR A 488 -19.73 -4.53 -1.31
CA THR A 488 -20.81 -4.71 -0.33
C THR A 488 -20.86 -6.18 0.10
N THR A 489 -21.20 -6.42 1.35
CA THR A 489 -21.41 -7.77 1.90
C THR A 489 -22.75 -7.84 2.63
N SER A 490 -23.07 -9.01 3.19
CA SER A 490 -24.23 -9.15 4.10
C SER A 490 -24.02 -8.47 5.46
N LEU A 491 -22.76 -8.12 5.79
CA LEU A 491 -22.40 -7.47 7.05
C LEU A 491 -22.41 -5.94 6.87
N PRO A 492 -23.09 -5.19 7.75
CA PRO A 492 -23.40 -3.78 7.51
C PRO A 492 -22.18 -2.84 7.52
N LEU A 493 -21.05 -3.27 8.09
CA LEU A 493 -19.82 -2.46 8.17
C LEU A 493 -18.72 -2.95 7.23
N VAL A 494 -18.92 -4.08 6.54
CA VAL A 494 -17.86 -4.75 5.76
C VAL A 494 -18.05 -4.47 4.28
N GLY A 495 -16.99 -3.95 3.66
CA GLY A 495 -16.93 -3.63 2.24
C GLY A 495 -16.41 -2.24 1.93
N GLY A 496 -16.14 -1.98 0.66
CA GLY A 496 -15.72 -0.66 0.17
C GLY A 496 -16.79 0.43 0.31
N GLN A 497 -18.08 0.11 0.06
CA GLN A 497 -19.16 1.08 0.21
C GLN A 497 -19.45 1.43 1.67
N PRO A 498 -19.60 0.47 2.61
CA PRO A 498 -19.72 0.80 4.04
C PRO A 498 -18.55 1.64 4.56
N LEU A 499 -17.33 1.39 4.09
CA LEU A 499 -16.17 2.23 4.44
C LEU A 499 -16.34 3.67 3.92
N ALA A 500 -16.75 3.87 2.67
CA ALA A 500 -17.04 5.19 2.12
C ALA A 500 -18.17 5.91 2.89
N ASP A 501 -19.18 5.17 3.35
CA ASP A 501 -20.27 5.70 4.18
C ASP A 501 -19.77 6.14 5.56
N ILE A 502 -18.88 5.35 6.21
CA ILE A 502 -18.21 5.71 7.47
C ILE A 502 -17.34 6.97 7.29
N MET A 503 -16.69 7.12 6.13
CA MET A 503 -15.96 8.33 5.76
C MET A 503 -16.90 9.51 5.49
N GLY A 504 -18.21 9.31 5.35
CA GLY A 504 -19.18 10.35 5.04
C GLY A 504 -19.02 10.92 3.62
N LEU A 505 -18.52 10.11 2.68
CA LEU A 505 -18.21 10.59 1.33
C LEU A 505 -19.47 10.61 0.44
N PRO A 506 -19.77 11.73 -0.22
CA PRO A 506 -20.85 11.78 -1.20
C PRO A 506 -20.48 11.00 -2.46
N LYS A 507 -21.48 10.35 -3.08
CA LYS A 507 -21.33 9.75 -4.41
C LYS A 507 -21.16 10.83 -5.47
N VAL A 508 -20.16 10.66 -6.35
CA VAL A 508 -19.86 11.55 -7.48
C VAL A 508 -20.05 10.80 -8.80
N SER A 509 -20.86 11.35 -9.72
CA SER A 509 -21.19 10.70 -11.01
C SER A 509 -20.96 11.56 -12.27
N THR A 510 -20.69 12.87 -12.14
CA THR A 510 -20.50 13.78 -13.29
C THR A 510 -19.44 14.86 -13.05
N ALA A 511 -19.38 15.41 -11.84
CA ALA A 511 -18.27 16.15 -11.24
C ALA A 511 -18.71 16.54 -9.82
N GLY A 512 -17.78 16.66 -8.88
CA GLY A 512 -18.07 17.01 -7.49
C GLY A 512 -17.01 17.93 -6.90
N GLN A 513 -17.42 18.77 -5.94
CA GLN A 513 -16.49 19.56 -5.13
C GLN A 513 -16.08 18.77 -3.89
N GLY A 514 -14.81 18.88 -3.53
CA GLY A 514 -14.22 18.26 -2.34
C GLY A 514 -14.10 16.74 -2.45
N SER A 515 -14.10 16.09 -1.28
CA SER A 515 -14.01 14.65 -1.12
C SER A 515 -15.25 13.92 -1.65
N GLY A 516 -15.09 12.67 -2.10
CA GLY A 516 -16.19 11.88 -2.63
C GLY A 516 -15.82 10.45 -2.97
N VAL A 517 -16.83 9.66 -3.32
CA VAL A 517 -16.69 8.28 -3.81
C VAL A 517 -17.22 8.17 -5.24
N VAL A 518 -16.40 7.65 -6.13
CA VAL A 518 -16.76 7.33 -7.52
C VAL A 518 -16.94 5.81 -7.64
N ARG A 519 -18.05 5.40 -8.24
CA ARG A 519 -18.45 3.99 -8.40
C ARG A 519 -18.43 3.63 -9.88
N PHE A 520 -17.48 2.79 -10.28
CA PHE A 520 -17.27 2.37 -11.66
C PHE A 520 -18.10 1.14 -12.00
N ILE A 521 -18.82 1.18 -13.11
CA ILE A 521 -19.68 0.08 -13.58
C ILE A 521 -18.97 -0.86 -14.56
N SER A 522 -17.76 -0.52 -15.01
CA SER A 522 -16.91 -1.33 -15.90
C SER A 522 -15.49 -1.45 -15.33
N GLY A 523 -14.74 -2.47 -15.77
CA GLY A 523 -13.38 -2.72 -15.31
C GLY A 523 -13.29 -3.82 -14.24
N ALA A 524 -12.15 -3.86 -13.56
CA ALA A 524 -11.80 -4.85 -12.55
C ALA A 524 -10.98 -4.21 -11.41
N HIS A 525 -10.67 -5.00 -10.39
CA HIS A 525 -9.89 -4.57 -9.21
C HIS A 525 -8.57 -3.85 -9.56
N SER A 526 -7.91 -4.28 -10.64
CA SER A 526 -6.64 -3.73 -11.12
C SER A 526 -6.79 -2.57 -12.11
N SER A 527 -8.01 -2.10 -12.41
CA SER A 527 -8.24 -1.09 -13.46
C SER A 527 -7.52 0.24 -13.23
N PHE A 528 -7.13 0.58 -12.00
CA PHE A 528 -6.29 1.76 -11.75
C PHE A 528 -4.88 1.63 -12.36
N LEU A 529 -4.40 0.39 -12.53
CA LEU A 529 -3.05 0.06 -13.01
C LEU A 529 -3.07 -0.52 -14.43
N SER A 530 -4.09 -1.31 -14.79
CA SER A 530 -4.13 -2.04 -16.06
C SER A 530 -5.34 -1.64 -16.92
N PRO A 531 -5.14 -1.25 -18.20
CA PRO A 531 -6.21 -0.97 -19.15
C PRO A 531 -6.83 -2.23 -19.78
N SER A 532 -6.34 -3.44 -19.46
CA SER A 532 -6.67 -4.66 -20.20
C SER A 532 -8.15 -5.07 -20.20
N ILE A 533 -8.90 -4.67 -19.16
CA ILE A 533 -10.34 -5.00 -19.03
C ILE A 533 -11.22 -3.87 -19.55
N SER A 534 -10.85 -2.63 -19.24
CA SER A 534 -11.49 -1.45 -19.80
C SER A 534 -10.53 -0.27 -19.83
N ALA A 535 -10.08 0.11 -21.02
CA ALA A 535 -9.17 1.24 -21.19
C ALA A 535 -9.82 2.57 -20.77
N ALA A 536 -11.13 2.70 -20.98
CA ALA A 536 -11.91 3.86 -20.54
C ALA A 536 -11.95 3.96 -19.01
N THR A 537 -12.23 2.86 -18.29
CA THR A 537 -12.19 2.84 -16.82
C THR A 537 -10.81 3.24 -16.30
N THR A 538 -9.73 2.68 -16.86
CA THR A 538 -8.36 3.00 -16.41
C THR A 538 -8.05 4.47 -16.63
N THR A 539 -8.33 4.99 -17.83
CA THR A 539 -8.10 6.40 -18.15
C THR A 539 -8.87 7.31 -17.20
N GLU A 540 -10.13 7.00 -16.92
CA GLU A 540 -10.98 7.78 -16.02
C GLU A 540 -10.51 7.70 -14.56
N MET A 541 -10.13 6.52 -14.06
CA MET A 541 -9.62 6.35 -12.71
C MET A 541 -8.33 7.16 -12.49
N GLN A 542 -7.40 7.09 -13.44
CA GLN A 542 -6.13 7.81 -13.37
C GLN A 542 -6.32 9.32 -13.53
N SER A 543 -7.14 9.77 -14.49
CA SER A 543 -7.41 11.19 -14.71
C SER A 543 -8.08 11.85 -13.50
N GLN A 544 -9.03 11.15 -12.86
CA GLN A 544 -9.66 11.56 -11.61
C GLN A 544 -8.62 11.72 -10.49
N ALA A 545 -7.77 10.71 -10.29
CA ALA A 545 -6.77 10.73 -9.23
C ALA A 545 -5.74 11.86 -9.41
N VAL A 546 -5.26 12.07 -10.64
CA VAL A 546 -4.32 13.15 -10.97
C VAL A 546 -5.00 14.52 -10.83
N THR A 547 -6.22 14.69 -11.34
CA THR A 547 -6.92 15.97 -11.25
C THR A 547 -7.28 16.31 -9.79
N PHE A 548 -7.61 15.31 -8.98
CA PHE A 548 -7.87 15.49 -7.55
C PHE A 548 -6.66 16.07 -6.83
N ILE A 549 -5.44 15.59 -7.10
CA ILE A 549 -4.23 16.14 -6.47
C ILE A 549 -3.85 17.51 -7.05
N VAL A 550 -4.03 17.73 -8.35
CA VAL A 550 -3.71 19.01 -9.03
C VAL A 550 -4.58 20.14 -8.48
N THR A 551 -5.83 19.84 -8.16
CA THR A 551 -6.75 20.79 -7.52
C THR A 551 -6.60 20.88 -6.01
N GLY A 552 -5.59 20.22 -5.40
CA GLY A 552 -5.42 20.21 -3.95
C GLY A 552 -6.58 19.54 -3.20
N GLY A 553 -7.31 18.65 -3.86
CA GLY A 553 -8.48 17.97 -3.33
C GLY A 553 -9.79 18.78 -3.43
N GLU A 554 -9.79 19.91 -4.15
CA GLU A 554 -10.97 20.76 -4.30
C GLU A 554 -12.00 20.18 -5.28
N ASN A 555 -11.60 19.36 -6.26
CA ASN A 555 -12.51 18.86 -7.28
C ASN A 555 -12.25 17.40 -7.65
N ILE A 556 -13.33 16.63 -7.75
CA ILE A 556 -13.37 15.34 -8.44
C ILE A 556 -14.02 15.58 -9.80
N VAL A 557 -13.24 15.40 -10.87
CA VAL A 557 -13.70 15.61 -12.25
C VAL A 557 -14.01 14.27 -12.87
N VAL A 558 -15.25 14.07 -13.35
CA VAL A 558 -15.62 12.88 -14.11
C VAL A 558 -15.64 13.22 -15.60
N ALA A 559 -14.69 12.70 -16.37
CA ALA A 559 -14.57 13.02 -17.80
C ALA A 559 -15.39 12.07 -18.67
N ASP A 560 -15.36 10.77 -18.34
CA ASP A 560 -16.17 9.74 -18.99
C ASP A 560 -17.26 9.20 -18.03
N THR A 561 -18.49 9.70 -18.21
CA THR A 561 -19.63 9.24 -17.41
C THR A 561 -20.15 7.86 -17.83
N SER A 562 -19.69 7.30 -18.95
CA SER A 562 -20.17 5.99 -19.44
C SER A 562 -19.67 4.82 -18.60
N VAL A 563 -18.56 5.00 -17.89
CA VAL A 563 -17.95 3.99 -17.01
C VAL A 563 -18.31 4.19 -15.53
N VAL A 564 -19.12 5.21 -15.20
CA VAL A 564 -19.49 5.58 -13.82
C VAL A 564 -20.98 5.38 -13.55
N GLU A 565 -21.32 4.90 -12.36
CA GLU A 565 -22.69 4.67 -11.93
C GLU A 565 -23.47 5.99 -11.78
N ASN A 566 -24.54 6.16 -12.54
CA ASN A 566 -25.41 7.35 -12.49
C ASN A 566 -26.08 7.55 -11.12
N GLN A 567 -26.37 8.81 -10.76
CA GLN A 567 -26.98 9.20 -9.48
C GLN A 567 -28.40 8.65 -9.23
N THR A 568 -29.13 8.21 -10.28
CA THR A 568 -30.57 7.91 -10.21
C THR A 568 -30.96 6.50 -9.72
N ASN A 569 -29.99 5.66 -9.34
CA ASN A 569 -30.29 4.35 -8.75
C ASN A 569 -30.22 4.44 -7.22
N MET A 570 -31.29 4.92 -6.59
CA MET A 570 -31.60 4.70 -5.17
C MET A 570 -33.01 4.15 -5.04
#